data_AF-A0A538QUR5-F1
#
_entry.id   AF-A0A538QUR5-F1
#
_cell.length_a   1.000
_cell.length_b   1.000
_cell.length_c   1.000
_cell.angle_alpha   90.00
_cell.angle_beta   90.00
_cell.angle_gamma   90.00
#
_symmetry.space_group_name_H-M   'P 1'
#
loop_
_entity.id
_entity.type
_entity.pdbx_description
1 polymer ?
#
loop_
_entity_poly.entity_id
_entity_poly.type
_entity_poly.pdbx_seq_one_letter_code
_entity_poly.pdbx_strand_id
1 'polypeptide(L)'
;MTEKCPGLSSFPGTCSNPNADDTKSTNKLGITVYNDVQVVWSPEFERRLTVTAGVNNFINRNPPNCFSCSLNSFEGSTYDVPGVFGYLSATLHMQ
;
A
#
# COMPACT_ATOMS: atom_id res chain seq x y z
N MET A 1 0.82 14.04 9.20
CA MET A 1 2.05 14.73 8.76
C MET A 1 1.77 15.42 7.43
N THR A 2 2.63 16.33 6.97
CA THR A 2 2.44 17.03 5.69
C THR A 2 3.77 17.19 4.98
N GLU A 3 3.78 17.00 3.66
CA GLU A 3 4.95 17.26 2.82
C GLU A 3 4.75 18.50 1.93
N LYS A 4 5.85 19.01 1.38
CA LYS A 4 5.82 20.12 0.41
C LYS A 4 5.74 19.55 -1.00
N CYS A 5 4.88 20.15 -1.82
CA CYS A 5 4.62 19.74 -3.20
C CYS A 5 4.83 20.94 -4.17
N PRO A 6 6.01 21.58 -4.19
CA PRO A 6 6.25 22.75 -5.04
C PRO A 6 6.46 22.33 -6.50
N GLY A 7 6.07 23.17 -7.45
CA GLY A 7 6.22 22.92 -8.89
C GLY A 7 5.06 22.14 -9.51
N LEU A 8 4.10 21.71 -8.70
CA LEU A 8 3.10 20.70 -9.07
C LEU A 8 1.65 21.17 -8.86
N SER A 9 1.42 22.38 -8.34
CA SER A 9 0.05 22.91 -8.13
C SER A 9 -0.77 23.05 -9.41
N SER A 10 -0.10 23.24 -10.54
CA SER A 10 -0.71 23.41 -11.87
C SER A 10 -1.19 22.09 -12.48
N PHE A 11 -0.82 20.95 -11.88
CA PHE A 11 -1.27 19.62 -12.31
C PHE A 11 -2.40 19.13 -11.39
N PRO A 12 -3.65 19.04 -11.88
CA PRO A 12 -4.78 18.59 -11.07
C PRO A 12 -4.55 17.20 -10.49
N GLY A 13 -4.80 17.03 -9.19
CA GLY A 13 -4.70 15.74 -8.49
C GLY A 13 -3.32 15.40 -7.94
N THR A 14 -2.30 16.21 -8.20
CA THR A 14 -0.92 15.96 -7.72
C THR A 14 -0.73 16.41 -6.27
N CYS A 15 -1.15 17.63 -5.91
CA CYS A 15 -1.12 18.11 -4.52
C CYS A 15 -2.53 18.09 -3.89
N SER A 16 -2.66 17.54 -2.69
CA SER A 16 -3.94 17.47 -1.95
C SER A 16 -4.44 18.83 -1.46
N ASN A 17 -3.54 19.81 -1.34
CA ASN A 17 -3.83 21.19 -0.95
C ASN A 17 -2.97 22.14 -1.81
N PRO A 18 -3.40 22.43 -3.06
CA PRO A 18 -2.70 23.35 -3.94
C PRO A 18 -2.85 24.79 -3.48
N ASN A 19 -1.84 25.62 -3.73
CA ASN A 19 -1.87 27.05 -3.42
C ASN A 19 -1.53 27.87 -4.68
N ALA A 20 -2.05 29.11 -4.76
CA ALA A 20 -1.73 30.03 -5.85
C ALA A 20 -0.23 30.41 -5.87
N ASP A 21 0.40 30.47 -4.69
CA ASP A 21 1.84 30.44 -4.54
C ASP A 21 2.28 28.97 -4.45
N ASP A 22 2.72 28.43 -5.57
CA ASP A 22 3.04 27.01 -5.73
C ASP A 22 4.13 26.52 -4.74
N THR A 23 5.00 27.42 -4.25
CA THR A 23 5.99 27.09 -3.20
C THR A 23 5.33 26.67 -1.87
N LYS A 24 4.05 26.96 -1.69
CA LYS A 24 3.26 26.65 -0.49
C LYS A 24 2.33 25.44 -0.65
N SER A 25 2.29 24.82 -1.81
CA SER A 25 1.49 23.61 -2.07
C SER A 25 1.95 22.44 -1.21
N THR A 26 1.01 21.60 -0.75
CA THR A 26 1.28 20.52 0.22
C THR A 26 0.48 19.23 -0.05
N ASN A 27 1.04 18.09 0.37
CA ASN A 27 0.31 16.84 0.52
C ASN A 27 0.13 16.45 1.99
N LYS A 28 -1.04 15.90 2.32
CA LYS A 28 -1.32 15.33 3.64
C LYS A 28 -0.83 13.88 3.68
N LEU A 29 0.20 13.64 4.46
CA LEU A 29 0.66 12.30 4.83
C LEU A 29 -0.18 11.83 6.03
N GLY A 30 -1.36 11.31 5.70
CA GLY A 30 -2.35 10.83 6.66
C GLY A 30 -2.06 9.42 7.17
N ILE A 31 -2.82 9.03 8.19
CA ILE A 31 -2.90 7.64 8.61
C ILE A 31 -3.54 6.85 7.47
N THR A 32 -2.91 5.75 7.10
CA THR A 32 -3.41 4.79 6.12
C THR A 32 -3.53 3.44 6.81
N VAL A 33 -4.68 2.79 6.64
CA VAL A 33 -4.92 1.44 7.17
C VAL A 33 -4.96 0.49 5.98
N TYR A 34 -4.05 -0.47 5.99
CA TYR A 34 -4.01 -1.59 5.05
C TYR A 34 -4.68 -2.80 5.67
N ASN A 35 -5.21 -3.68 4.83
CA ASN A 35 -5.94 -4.84 5.28
C ASN A 35 -5.57 -6.06 4.44
N ASP A 36 -5.20 -7.12 5.13
CA ASP A 36 -4.79 -8.38 4.52
C ASP A 36 -5.74 -9.48 4.94
N VAL A 37 -6.08 -10.36 4.00
CA VAL A 37 -6.97 -11.50 4.24
C VAL A 37 -6.24 -12.77 3.84
N GLN A 38 -6.20 -13.75 4.74
CA GLN A 38 -5.60 -15.05 4.49
C GLN A 38 -6.54 -16.17 4.94
N VAL A 39 -6.65 -17.21 4.12
CA VAL A 39 -7.35 -18.45 4.43
C VAL A 39 -6.35 -19.59 4.36
N VAL A 40 -6.31 -20.39 5.42
CA VAL A 40 -5.47 -21.58 5.53
C VAL A 40 -6.38 -22.79 5.64
N TRP A 41 -6.09 -23.82 4.85
CA TRP A 41 -6.86 -25.06 4.82
C TRP A 41 -5.95 -26.27 4.84
N SER A 42 -6.21 -27.18 5.78
CA SER A 42 -5.54 -28.48 5.89
C SER A 42 -6.61 -29.58 5.79
N PRO A 43 -6.71 -30.28 4.65
CA PRO A 43 -7.69 -31.34 4.47
C PRO A 43 -7.52 -32.47 5.48
N GLU A 44 -8.62 -33.00 6.01
CA GLU A 44 -8.58 -34.13 6.96
C GLU A 44 -8.02 -35.42 6.34
N PHE A 45 -8.22 -35.61 5.03
CA PHE A 45 -7.75 -36.77 4.28
C PHE A 45 -6.23 -36.75 4.01
N GLU A 46 -5.59 -35.58 4.09
CA GLU A 46 -4.15 -35.42 3.87
C GLU A 46 -3.60 -34.33 4.78
N ARG A 47 -3.40 -34.69 6.06
CA ARG A 47 -2.94 -33.76 7.10
C ARG A 47 -1.50 -33.26 6.89
N ARG A 48 -0.74 -33.85 5.96
CA ARG A 48 0.60 -33.36 5.62
C ARG A 48 0.56 -32.18 4.66
N LEU A 49 -0.58 -31.96 3.99
CA LEU A 49 -0.79 -30.85 3.07
C LEU A 49 -1.48 -29.70 3.80
N THR A 50 -0.89 -28.51 3.70
CA THR A 50 -1.55 -27.25 4.08
C THR A 50 -1.52 -26.32 2.87
N VAL A 51 -2.69 -25.81 2.50
CA VAL A 51 -2.85 -24.83 1.42
C VAL A 51 -3.22 -23.50 2.04
N THR A 52 -2.51 -22.45 1.64
CA THR A 52 -2.74 -21.08 2.10
C THR A 52 -2.99 -20.19 0.91
N ALA A 53 -4.13 -19.50 0.90
CA ALA A 53 -4.44 -18.46 -0.06
C ALA A 53 -4.55 -17.13 0.68
N GLY A 54 -3.96 -16.07 0.14
CA GLY A 54 -4.04 -14.75 0.75
C GLY A 54 -4.07 -13.63 -0.27
N VAL A 55 -4.58 -12.49 0.18
CA VAL A 55 -4.62 -11.23 -0.57
C VAL A 55 -4.18 -10.11 0.37
N ASN A 56 -3.09 -9.45 0.02
CA ASN A 56 -2.66 -8.23 0.69
C ASN A 56 -3.36 -7.01 0.12
N ASN A 57 -3.64 -6.04 0.97
CA ASN A 57 -4.34 -4.80 0.66
C ASN A 57 -5.69 -5.04 -0.04
N PHE A 58 -6.53 -5.89 0.55
CA PHE A 58 -7.77 -6.37 -0.07
C PHE A 58 -8.80 -5.27 -0.39
N ILE A 59 -8.78 -4.11 0.30
CA ILE A 59 -9.63 -2.94 -0.01
C ILE A 59 -8.97 -2.00 -1.04
N ASN A 60 -7.78 -2.36 -1.54
CA ASN A 60 -7.02 -1.58 -2.54
C ASN A 60 -6.76 -0.13 -2.08
N ARG A 61 -6.23 0.02 -0.86
CA ARG A 61 -5.90 1.33 -0.32
C ARG A 61 -4.57 1.83 -0.88
N ASN A 62 -4.57 3.04 -1.42
CA ASN A 62 -3.37 3.70 -1.90
C ASN A 62 -2.68 4.50 -0.78
N PRO A 63 -1.33 4.54 -0.78
CA PRO A 63 -0.57 5.45 0.08
C PRO A 63 -0.86 6.90 -0.32
N PRO A 64 -0.68 7.87 0.61
CA PRO A 64 -0.74 9.28 0.27
C PRO A 64 0.44 9.67 -0.62
N ASN A 65 0.18 10.58 -1.56
CA ASN A 65 1.21 11.10 -2.43
C ASN A 65 2.30 11.81 -1.63
N CYS A 66 3.56 11.54 -1.97
CA CYS A 66 4.71 12.23 -1.44
C CYS A 66 5.78 12.45 -2.53
N PHE A 67 5.88 13.68 -3.04
CA PHE A 67 6.83 14.04 -4.10
C PHE A 67 8.19 14.51 -3.58
N SER A 68 8.25 14.97 -2.33
CA SER A 68 9.50 15.30 -1.65
C SER A 68 10.13 14.10 -0.93
N CYS A 69 9.44 12.94 -0.95
CA CYS A 69 9.90 11.68 -0.35
C CYS A 69 10.84 10.88 -1.26
N SER A 70 11.43 9.83 -0.69
CA SER A 70 12.45 8.99 -1.33
C SER A 70 12.04 8.42 -2.70
N LEU A 71 10.77 8.07 -2.91
CA LEU A 71 10.29 7.45 -4.16
C LEU A 71 9.60 8.45 -5.12
N ASN A 72 9.61 9.76 -4.82
CA ASN A 72 8.92 10.81 -5.60
C ASN A 72 7.46 10.46 -5.96
N SER A 73 6.81 9.67 -5.11
CA SER A 73 5.45 9.16 -5.29
C SER A 73 4.80 8.88 -3.93
N PHE A 74 5.48 8.14 -3.05
CA PHE A 74 5.08 7.91 -1.67
C PHE A 74 6.31 7.60 -0.81
N GLU A 75 6.15 7.49 0.51
CA GLU A 75 7.24 7.13 1.43
C GLU A 75 7.23 5.63 1.73
N GLY A 76 8.10 4.86 1.04
CA GLY A 76 8.13 3.39 1.13
C GLY A 76 8.63 2.82 2.46
N SER A 77 9.20 3.65 3.34
CA SER A 77 9.54 3.23 4.71
C SER A 77 8.35 3.25 5.67
N THR A 78 7.28 3.98 5.32
CA THR A 78 6.11 4.21 6.18
C THR A 78 4.84 3.58 5.62
N TYR A 79 4.73 3.51 4.29
CA TYR A 79 3.54 3.04 3.59
C TYR A 79 3.86 1.85 2.69
N ASP A 80 2.94 0.89 2.63
CA ASP A 80 3.06 -0.26 1.75
C ASP A 80 2.86 0.12 0.28
N VAL A 81 3.45 -0.71 -0.60
CA VAL A 81 3.35 -0.56 -2.05
C VAL A 81 1.87 -0.57 -2.48
N PRO A 82 1.44 0.38 -3.34
CA PRO A 82 0.06 0.42 -3.81
C PRO A 82 -0.32 -0.82 -4.61
N GLY A 83 -1.62 -1.15 -4.55
CA GLY A 83 -2.22 -2.24 -5.31
C GLY A 83 -2.59 -3.44 -4.44
N VAL A 84 -3.22 -4.42 -5.09
CA VAL A 84 -3.69 -5.66 -4.46
C VAL A 84 -2.76 -6.80 -4.89
N PHE A 85 -2.23 -7.54 -3.92
CA PHE A 85 -1.33 -8.66 -4.20
C PHE A 85 -1.93 -9.98 -3.69
N GLY A 86 -2.25 -10.88 -4.61
CA GLY A 86 -2.75 -12.22 -4.27
C GLY A 86 -1.64 -13.27 -4.33
N TYR A 87 -1.68 -14.23 -3.41
CA TYR A 87 -0.76 -15.37 -3.40
C TYR A 87 -1.45 -16.67 -3.01
N LEU A 88 -0.85 -17.76 -3.46
CA LEU A 88 -1.22 -19.13 -3.11
C LEU A 88 0.06 -19.88 -2.77
N SER A 89 0.07 -20.58 -1.64
CA SER A 89 1.15 -21.47 -1.24
C SER A 89 0.61 -22.82 -0.79
N ALA A 90 1.45 -23.84 -0.95
CA ALA A 90 1.20 -25.19 -0.46
C ALA A 90 2.44 -25.68 0.28
N THR A 91 2.23 -26.22 1.48
CA THR A 91 3.28 -26.78 2.32
C THR A 91 3.02 -28.26 2.53
N LEU A 92 4.06 -29.07 2.30
CA LEU A 92 4.06 -30.51 2.55
C LEU A 92 5.02 -30.80 3.71
N HIS A 93 4.50 -31.30 4.82
CA HIS A 93 5.32 -31.77 5.92
C HIS A 93 5.85 -33.18 5.64
N MET A 94 7.15 -33.28 5.37
CA MET A 94 7.88 -34.54 5.23
C MET A 94 8.56 -34.86 6.57
N GLN A 95 8.28 -36.05 7.11
CA GLN A 95 8.85 -36.56 8.36
C GLN A 95 10.18 -37.26 8.11
#